data_AF-H1VE46-F1
#
_entry.id   AF-H1VE46-F1
#
_cell.length_a   1.000
_cell.length_b   1.000
_cell.length_c   1.000
_cell.angle_alpha   90.00
_cell.angle_beta   90.00
_cell.angle_gamma   90.00
#
_symmetry.space_group_name_H-M   'P 1'
#
loop_
_entity.id
_entity.type
_entity.pdbx_description
1 polymer ?
#
loop_
_entity_poly.entity_id
_entity_poly.type
_entity_poly.pdbx_seq_one_letter_code
_entity_poly.pdbx_strand_id
1 'polypeptide(L)'
;MYTGLALMMGTVWVRLSTDQSSIIPLTNAIFFGGAFMSFMAVAYVPAFLEDRSQYVKEHHNGLYGATALLVSNFLLGLPYLFLIALVFSAISYWLSNFRPAADAFFVWVLWLFLDLLAAESLVVLFTSLFPSFVVSLALVAFANGLWMSVNGFMVSPTILNAFYRYVFHYWDYQKYVFEGMMRNEFAERTYTCGDGCRCMFQTPLAGECKIAGQGVLDTYGYTEDHFARNVGIMLAIIAGYRLAAWAVLKLKKN
;
A
#
# COMPACT_ATOMS: atom_id res chain seq x y z
N MET A 1 2.82 9.73 14.63
CA MET A 1 2.70 10.20 13.22
C MET A 1 1.62 9.43 12.47
N TYR A 2 1.70 8.11 12.31
CA TYR A 2 0.66 7.29 11.67
C TYR A 2 -0.75 7.45 12.28
N THR A 3 -0.84 7.59 13.61
CA THR A 3 -2.10 7.91 14.30
C THR A 3 -2.67 9.28 13.91
N GLY A 4 -1.81 10.29 13.77
CA GLY A 4 -2.20 11.62 13.28
C GLY A 4 -2.70 11.57 11.84
N LEU A 5 -2.08 10.74 10.99
CA LEU A 5 -2.57 10.48 9.64
C LEU A 5 -3.94 9.79 9.66
N ALA A 6 -4.12 8.80 10.53
CA ALA A 6 -5.38 8.07 10.67
C ALA A 6 -6.53 9.01 11.07
N LEU A 7 -6.25 9.92 12.02
CA LEU A 7 -7.19 10.96 12.42
C LEU A 7 -7.47 11.91 11.26
N MET A 8 -6.43 12.44 10.60
CA MET A 8 -6.59 13.34 9.47
C MET A 8 -7.45 12.71 8.37
N MET A 9 -7.12 11.50 7.92
CA MET A 9 -7.91 10.76 6.94
C MET A 9 -9.35 10.55 7.43
N GLY A 10 -9.52 10.02 8.65
CA GLY A 10 -10.85 9.80 9.21
C GLY A 10 -11.69 11.07 9.33
N THR A 11 -11.06 12.23 9.57
CA THR A 11 -11.74 13.53 9.69
C THR A 11 -11.97 14.26 8.36
N VAL A 12 -11.19 13.97 7.32
CA VAL A 12 -11.40 14.55 5.98
C VAL A 12 -12.51 13.80 5.24
N TRP A 13 -12.53 12.48 5.37
CA TRP A 13 -13.55 11.60 4.77
C TRP A 13 -14.50 11.08 5.85
N VAL A 14 -15.18 11.98 6.56
CA VAL A 14 -16.09 11.61 7.67
C VAL A 14 -17.39 11.06 7.10
N ARG A 15 -17.76 9.85 7.53
CA ARG A 15 -19.08 9.23 7.33
C ARG A 15 -19.64 9.38 5.91
N LEU A 16 -18.96 8.78 4.94
CA LEU A 16 -19.46 8.77 3.57
C LEU A 16 -20.77 7.96 3.50
N SER A 17 -21.77 8.53 2.83
CA SER A 17 -23.08 7.90 2.61
C SER A 17 -23.00 6.87 1.48
N THR A 18 -23.99 5.99 1.38
CA THR A 18 -24.08 4.98 0.31
C THR A 18 -24.65 5.54 -1.00
N ASP A 19 -24.29 6.77 -1.36
CA ASP A 19 -24.75 7.44 -2.58
C ASP A 19 -23.67 7.46 -3.66
N GLN A 20 -24.07 7.65 -4.92
CA GLN A 20 -23.14 7.74 -6.04
C GLN A 20 -22.10 8.88 -5.90
N SER A 21 -22.44 9.95 -5.18
CA SER A 21 -21.53 11.07 -4.88
C SER A 21 -20.37 10.66 -3.96
N SER A 22 -20.55 9.59 -3.18
CA SER A 22 -19.54 9.08 -2.25
C SER A 22 -18.54 8.13 -2.89
N ILE A 23 -18.80 7.61 -4.09
CA ILE A 23 -17.93 6.63 -4.76
C ILE A 23 -16.52 7.22 -5.00
N ILE A 24 -16.43 8.40 -5.62
CA ILE A 24 -15.14 9.06 -5.88
C ILE A 24 -14.38 9.37 -4.58
N PRO A 25 -14.98 10.03 -3.56
CA PRO A 25 -14.25 10.30 -2.34
C PRO A 25 -13.92 9.05 -1.52
N LEU A 26 -14.68 7.94 -1.62
CA LEU A 26 -14.26 6.62 -1.08
C LEU A 26 -13.00 6.13 -1.78
N THR A 27 -12.97 6.12 -3.12
CA THR A 27 -11.79 5.73 -3.89
C THR A 27 -10.57 6.59 -3.54
N ASN A 28 -10.76 7.90 -3.38
CA ASN A 28 -9.70 8.82 -2.97
C ASN A 28 -9.19 8.50 -1.55
N ALA A 29 -10.09 8.15 -0.62
CA ALA A 29 -9.73 7.74 0.74
C ALA A 29 -8.92 6.43 0.73
N ILE A 30 -9.28 5.47 -0.13
CA ILE A 30 -8.53 4.21 -0.30
C ILE A 30 -7.13 4.50 -0.83
N PHE A 31 -7.03 5.30 -1.89
CA PHE A 31 -5.74 5.71 -2.45
C PHE A 31 -4.87 6.40 -1.41
N PHE A 32 -5.42 7.42 -0.73
CA PHE A 32 -4.71 8.19 0.27
C PHE A 32 -4.26 7.32 1.44
N GLY A 33 -5.14 6.44 1.94
CA GLY A 33 -4.86 5.55 3.06
C GLY A 33 -3.72 4.58 2.79
N GLY A 34 -3.71 3.92 1.62
CA GLY A 34 -2.62 3.03 1.24
C GLY A 34 -1.35 3.79 0.88
N ALA A 35 -1.41 4.64 -0.15
CA ALA A 35 -0.23 5.27 -0.73
C ALA A 35 0.52 6.21 0.23
N PHE A 36 -0.21 6.96 1.07
CA PHE A 36 0.43 7.85 2.03
C PHE A 36 1.03 7.05 3.19
N MET A 37 0.43 5.93 3.58
CA MET A 37 0.97 5.08 4.63
C MET A 37 2.32 4.48 4.23
N SER A 38 2.44 3.96 3.00
CA SER A 38 3.73 3.51 2.44
C SER A 38 4.72 4.65 2.21
N PHE A 39 4.26 5.84 1.77
CA PHE A 39 5.14 7.00 1.63
C PHE A 39 5.80 7.40 2.95
N MET A 40 5.07 7.35 4.06
CA MET A 40 5.62 7.68 5.38
C MET A 40 6.66 6.69 5.90
N ALA A 41 6.79 5.49 5.30
CA ALA A 41 7.88 4.56 5.60
C ALA A 41 9.27 5.15 5.33
N VAL A 42 9.37 6.19 4.48
CA VAL A 42 10.60 6.97 4.25
C VAL A 42 11.21 7.50 5.57
N ALA A 43 10.39 7.76 6.60
CA ALA A 43 10.85 8.19 7.92
C ALA A 43 11.69 7.12 8.66
N TYR A 44 11.71 5.88 8.17
CA TYR A 44 12.51 4.78 8.72
C TYR A 44 13.99 4.79 8.27
N VAL A 45 14.32 5.50 7.18
CA VAL A 45 15.69 5.64 6.65
C VAL A 45 16.75 5.95 7.74
N PRO A 46 16.57 6.97 8.61
CA PRO A 46 17.61 7.30 9.59
C PRO A 46 17.82 6.21 10.63
N ALA A 47 16.76 5.54 11.08
CA ALA A 47 16.85 4.44 12.04
C ALA A 47 17.64 3.25 11.43
N PHE A 48 17.35 2.90 10.19
CA PHE A 48 18.10 1.83 9.51
C PHE A 48 19.56 2.22 9.22
N LEU A 49 19.86 3.49 8.97
CA LEU A 49 21.25 3.97 8.83
C LEU A 49 22.03 3.81 10.13
N GLU A 50 21.40 4.07 11.27
CA GLU A 50 21.99 3.88 12.59
C GLU A 50 22.30 2.39 12.84
N ASP A 51 21.32 1.51 12.63
CA ASP A 51 21.49 0.05 12.72
C ASP A 51 22.62 -0.45 11.81
N ARG A 52 22.65 0.05 10.56
CA ARG A 52 23.71 -0.28 9.60
C ARG A 52 25.08 0.19 10.09
N SER A 53 25.18 1.38 10.68
CA SER A 53 26.45 1.91 11.17
C SER A 53 27.05 1.07 12.30
N GLN A 54 26.17 0.51 13.16
CA GLN A 54 26.56 -0.41 14.22
C GLN A 54 26.95 -1.78 13.64
N TYR A 55 26.16 -2.30 12.71
CA TYR A 55 26.46 -3.53 11.98
C TYR A 55 27.85 -3.50 11.34
N VAL A 56 28.24 -2.41 10.69
CA VAL A 56 29.57 -2.32 10.05
C VAL A 56 30.69 -2.51 11.07
N LYS A 57 30.59 -1.89 12.25
CA LYS A 57 31.58 -2.03 13.32
C LYS A 57 31.63 -3.47 13.85
N GLU A 58 30.47 -4.07 14.10
CA GLU A 58 30.36 -5.42 14.67
C GLU A 58 30.74 -6.51 13.66
N HIS A 59 30.50 -6.27 12.37
CA HIS A 59 30.92 -7.15 11.29
C HIS A 59 32.44 -7.16 11.12
N HIS A 60 33.10 -6.00 11.21
CA HIS A 60 34.57 -5.93 11.20
C HIS A 60 35.20 -6.65 12.42
N ASN A 61 34.49 -6.71 13.54
CA ASN A 61 34.88 -7.49 14.72
C ASN A 61 34.54 -8.99 14.61
N GLY A 62 33.89 -9.43 13.53
CA GLY A 62 33.53 -10.83 13.29
C GLY A 62 32.35 -11.35 14.12
N LEU A 63 31.51 -10.47 14.68
CA LEU A 63 30.43 -10.86 15.60
C LEU A 63 29.22 -11.48 14.88
N TYR A 64 28.74 -10.87 13.79
CA TYR A 64 27.64 -11.39 12.98
C TYR A 64 27.66 -10.87 11.53
N GLY A 65 26.93 -11.55 10.65
CA GLY A 65 26.85 -11.24 9.21
C GLY A 65 25.55 -10.54 8.79
N ALA A 66 25.50 -10.14 7.51
CA ALA A 66 24.36 -9.44 6.92
C ALA A 66 23.02 -10.20 7.05
N THR A 67 23.06 -11.54 7.10
CA THR A 67 21.87 -12.38 7.33
C THR A 67 21.23 -12.11 8.69
N ALA A 68 22.03 -12.05 9.75
CA ALA A 68 21.56 -11.87 11.10
C ALA A 68 20.94 -10.46 11.29
N LEU A 69 21.53 -9.43 10.68
CA LEU A 69 20.96 -8.08 10.67
C LEU A 69 19.58 -8.07 10.03
N LEU A 70 19.46 -8.57 8.79
CA LEU A 70 18.20 -8.49 8.03
C LEU A 70 17.09 -9.33 8.63
N VAL A 71 17.40 -10.55 9.10
CA VAL A 71 16.41 -11.44 9.70
C VAL A 71 15.93 -10.87 11.03
N SER A 72 16.83 -10.37 11.88
CA SER A 72 16.45 -9.77 13.16
C SER A 72 15.62 -8.51 12.94
N ASN A 73 16.05 -7.64 12.01
CA ASN A 73 15.32 -6.44 11.63
C ASN A 73 13.90 -6.77 11.13
N PHE A 74 13.77 -7.76 10.25
CA PHE A 74 12.47 -8.18 9.72
C PHE A 74 11.56 -8.76 10.80
N LEU A 75 12.06 -9.69 11.62
CA LEU A 75 11.27 -10.33 12.69
C LEU A 75 10.82 -9.32 13.75
N LEU A 76 11.66 -8.35 14.09
CA LEU A 76 11.31 -7.28 15.00
C LEU A 76 10.32 -6.31 14.36
N GLY A 77 10.46 -5.98 13.07
CA GLY A 77 9.56 -5.07 12.36
C GLY A 77 8.12 -5.57 12.24
N LEU A 78 7.92 -6.86 11.98
CA LEU A 78 6.59 -7.47 11.77
C LEU A 78 5.53 -7.09 12.82
N PRO A 79 5.72 -7.31 14.14
CA PRO A 79 4.71 -6.96 15.14
C PRO A 79 4.44 -5.45 15.22
N TYR A 80 5.46 -4.61 15.04
CA TYR A 80 5.28 -3.16 15.07
C TYR A 80 4.50 -2.66 13.85
N LEU A 81 4.83 -3.15 12.65
CA LEU A 81 4.09 -2.81 11.44
C LEU A 81 2.63 -3.28 11.50
N PHE A 82 2.39 -4.48 12.05
CA PHE A 82 1.04 -4.98 12.26
C PHE A 82 0.24 -4.10 13.23
N LEU A 83 0.84 -3.70 14.36
CA LEU A 83 0.20 -2.78 15.31
C LEU A 83 -0.10 -1.42 14.67
N ILE A 84 0.82 -0.88 13.85
CA ILE A 84 0.61 0.38 13.13
C ILE A 84 -0.56 0.25 12.14
N ALA A 85 -0.61 -0.82 11.35
CA ALA A 85 -1.71 -1.09 10.42
C ALA A 85 -3.06 -1.23 11.16
N LEU A 86 -3.07 -1.94 12.29
CA LEU A 86 -4.26 -2.17 13.10
C LEU A 86 -4.79 -0.87 13.70
N VAL A 87 -3.92 -0.06 14.32
CA VAL A 87 -4.31 1.22 14.93
C VAL A 87 -4.79 2.21 13.88
N PHE A 88 -4.10 2.28 12.72
CA PHE A 88 -4.53 3.13 11.63
C PHE A 88 -5.93 2.74 11.14
N SER A 89 -6.13 1.44 10.86
CA SER A 89 -7.41 0.91 10.40
C SER A 89 -8.52 1.09 11.42
N ALA A 90 -8.25 0.86 12.71
CA ALA A 90 -9.24 1.02 13.78
C ALA A 90 -9.75 2.46 13.92
N ILE A 91 -9.02 3.46 13.43
CA ILE A 91 -9.46 4.85 13.41
C ILE A 91 -10.08 5.18 12.05
N SER A 92 -9.32 5.05 10.97
CA SER A 92 -9.75 5.50 9.64
C SER A 92 -10.94 4.71 9.09
N TYR A 93 -10.98 3.39 9.33
CA TYR A 93 -12.03 2.53 8.78
C TYR A 93 -13.41 2.89 9.31
N TRP A 94 -13.50 3.09 10.63
CA TRP A 94 -14.76 3.39 11.32
C TRP A 94 -15.19 4.85 11.16
N LEU A 95 -14.24 5.79 11.10
CA LEU A 95 -14.57 7.20 10.86
C LEU A 95 -15.10 7.44 9.44
N SER A 96 -14.54 6.74 8.45
CA SER A 96 -14.94 6.89 7.05
C SER A 96 -16.16 6.09 6.63
N ASN A 97 -16.72 5.26 7.51
CA ASN A 97 -17.92 4.46 7.25
C ASN A 97 -17.76 3.51 6.05
N PHE A 98 -16.59 2.86 6.00
CA PHE A 98 -16.35 1.72 5.10
C PHE A 98 -17.25 0.54 5.48
N ARG A 99 -17.31 -0.50 4.64
CA ARG A 99 -18.22 -1.64 4.81
C ARG A 99 -18.16 -2.21 6.25
N PRO A 100 -19.26 -2.18 7.03
CA PRO A 100 -19.23 -2.56 8.46
C PRO A 100 -19.24 -4.08 8.67
N ALA A 101 -18.33 -4.80 8.02
CA ALA A 101 -18.22 -6.25 8.06
C ALA A 101 -16.83 -6.67 8.59
N ALA A 102 -16.79 -7.68 9.47
CA ALA A 102 -15.56 -8.07 10.16
C ALA A 102 -14.51 -8.64 9.19
N ASP A 103 -14.97 -9.42 8.20
CA ASP A 103 -14.18 -9.91 7.07
C ASP A 103 -13.52 -8.75 6.31
N ALA A 104 -14.31 -7.73 5.96
CA ALA A 104 -13.82 -6.58 5.20
C ALA A 104 -12.79 -5.76 5.99
N PHE A 105 -12.95 -5.65 7.32
CA PHE A 105 -11.97 -4.98 8.19
C PHE A 105 -10.63 -5.72 8.23
N PHE A 106 -10.64 -7.05 8.40
CA PHE A 106 -9.39 -7.82 8.46
C PHE A 106 -8.67 -7.87 7.10
N VAL A 107 -9.41 -7.93 5.99
CA VAL A 107 -8.83 -7.82 4.64
C VAL A 107 -8.17 -6.46 4.43
N TRP A 108 -8.80 -5.37 4.89
CA TRP A 108 -8.22 -4.03 4.85
C TRP A 108 -6.92 -3.94 5.66
N VAL A 109 -6.91 -4.45 6.90
CA VAL A 109 -5.71 -4.49 7.75
C VAL A 109 -4.60 -5.30 7.10
N LEU A 110 -4.92 -6.45 6.49
CA LEU A 110 -3.95 -7.30 5.80
C LEU A 110 -3.28 -6.55 4.63
N TRP A 111 -4.06 -5.86 3.79
CA TRP A 111 -3.51 -5.11 2.66
C TRP A 111 -2.61 -3.97 3.13
N LEU A 112 -3.01 -3.20 4.16
CA LEU A 112 -2.15 -2.16 4.74
C LEU A 112 -0.88 -2.72 5.37
N PHE A 113 -0.97 -3.86 6.05
CA PHE A 113 0.19 -4.52 6.64
C PHE A 113 1.20 -4.95 5.58
N LEU A 114 0.73 -5.56 4.48
CA LEU A 114 1.59 -5.95 3.37
C LEU A 114 2.19 -4.72 2.65
N ASP A 115 1.43 -3.64 2.52
CA ASP A 115 1.91 -2.36 1.96
C ASP A 115 3.08 -1.79 2.78
N LEU A 116 2.90 -1.70 4.10
CA LEU A 116 3.94 -1.26 5.03
C LEU A 116 5.19 -2.13 4.97
N LEU A 117 5.01 -3.45 4.90
CA LEU A 117 6.12 -4.40 4.85
C LEU A 117 6.91 -4.28 3.54
N ALA A 118 6.23 -4.05 2.42
CA ALA A 118 6.86 -3.77 1.13
C ALA A 118 7.61 -2.43 1.14
N ALA A 119 6.98 -1.39 1.66
CA ALA A 119 7.58 -0.06 1.76
C ALA A 119 8.83 -0.05 2.66
N GLU A 120 8.79 -0.71 3.82
CA GLU A 120 9.96 -0.86 4.69
C GLU A 120 11.09 -1.66 4.01
N SER A 121 10.75 -2.75 3.32
CA SER A 121 11.74 -3.57 2.60
C SER A 121 12.44 -2.78 1.50
N LEU A 122 11.73 -1.88 0.85
CA LEU A 122 12.29 -0.98 -0.14
C LEU A 122 13.22 0.07 0.50
N VAL A 123 12.81 0.68 1.61
CA VAL A 123 13.67 1.60 2.39
C VAL A 123 14.99 0.92 2.71
N VAL A 124 14.92 -0.30 3.25
CA VAL A 124 16.10 -1.12 3.60
C VAL A 124 16.99 -1.37 2.38
N LEU A 125 16.43 -1.64 1.20
CA LEU A 125 17.19 -1.83 -0.03
C LEU A 125 17.95 -0.55 -0.45
N PHE A 126 17.26 0.58 -0.58
CA PHE A 126 17.91 1.83 -1.01
C PHE A 126 18.93 2.33 -0.01
N THR A 127 18.65 2.20 1.28
CA THR A 127 19.57 2.60 2.35
C THR A 127 20.79 1.68 2.44
N SER A 128 20.64 0.40 2.10
CA SER A 128 21.77 -0.52 1.97
C SER A 128 22.66 -0.17 0.75
N LEU A 129 22.05 0.22 -0.36
CA LEU A 129 22.76 0.64 -1.59
C LEU A 129 23.53 1.94 -1.38
N PHE A 130 22.86 2.98 -0.87
CA PHE A 130 23.38 4.33 -0.70
C PHE A 130 23.35 4.74 0.76
N PRO A 131 24.42 4.51 1.54
CA PRO A 131 24.48 4.81 2.98
C PRO A 131 24.67 6.31 3.26
N SER A 132 23.87 7.15 2.59
CA SER A 132 23.76 8.59 2.80
C SER A 132 22.29 8.88 3.07
N PHE A 133 22.03 9.58 4.18
CA PHE A 133 20.67 9.96 4.58
C PHE A 133 19.95 10.72 3.47
N VAL A 134 20.57 11.76 2.92
CA VAL A 134 19.95 12.64 1.91
C VAL A 134 19.65 11.86 0.61
N VAL A 135 20.60 11.04 0.16
CA VAL A 135 20.45 10.28 -1.10
C VAL A 135 19.41 9.18 -0.95
N SER A 136 19.45 8.43 0.16
CA SER A 136 18.45 7.41 0.47
C SER A 136 17.05 8.00 0.53
N LEU A 137 16.88 9.08 1.29
CA LEU A 137 15.59 9.75 1.46
C LEU A 137 15.02 10.21 0.10
N ALA A 138 15.85 10.84 -0.73
CA ALA A 138 15.45 11.31 -2.05
C ALA A 138 15.05 10.15 -2.99
N LEU A 139 15.82 9.06 -3.01
CA LEU A 139 15.53 7.91 -3.87
C LEU A 139 14.27 7.16 -3.44
N VAL A 140 14.08 6.94 -2.15
CA VAL A 140 12.86 6.27 -1.64
C VAL A 140 11.63 7.15 -1.90
N ALA A 141 11.73 8.46 -1.66
CA ALA A 141 10.63 9.39 -1.95
C ALA A 141 10.31 9.45 -3.45
N PHE A 142 11.32 9.46 -4.31
CA PHE A 142 11.15 9.41 -5.76
C PHE A 142 10.48 8.10 -6.21
N ALA A 143 10.94 6.96 -5.67
CA ALA A 143 10.38 5.66 -6.01
C ALA A 143 8.91 5.53 -5.56
N ASN A 144 8.59 5.97 -4.33
CA ASN A 144 7.20 6.03 -3.85
C ASN A 144 6.34 6.99 -4.69
N GLY A 145 6.84 8.16 -5.06
CA GLY A 145 6.11 9.07 -5.97
C GLY A 145 5.84 8.47 -7.35
N LEU A 146 6.78 7.66 -7.87
CA LEU A 146 6.59 6.93 -9.11
C LEU A 146 5.51 5.86 -8.99
N TRP A 147 5.51 5.06 -7.91
CA TRP A 147 4.45 4.07 -7.65
C TRP A 147 3.08 4.72 -7.50
N MET A 148 2.98 5.82 -6.76
CA MET A 148 1.73 6.58 -6.65
C MET A 148 1.16 7.02 -8.00
N SER A 149 2.01 7.25 -9.00
CA SER A 149 1.61 7.64 -10.34
C SER A 149 1.15 6.46 -11.22
N VAL A 150 1.68 5.26 -10.98
CA VAL A 150 1.44 4.05 -11.80
C VAL A 150 0.55 3.01 -11.11
N ASN A 151 0.10 3.24 -9.87
CA ASN A 151 -0.70 2.29 -9.10
C ASN A 151 -2.11 2.01 -9.67
N GLY A 152 -2.56 2.80 -10.66
CA GLY A 152 -3.85 2.63 -11.33
C GLY A 152 -4.94 3.63 -10.92
N PHE A 153 -4.72 4.42 -9.86
CA PHE A 153 -5.66 5.47 -9.44
C PHE A 153 -5.46 6.76 -10.25
N MET A 154 -4.24 7.31 -10.29
CA MET A 154 -3.93 8.57 -11.00
C MET A 154 -3.98 8.40 -12.52
N VAL A 155 -3.50 7.27 -13.03
CA VAL A 155 -3.56 6.93 -14.45
C VAL A 155 -4.10 5.52 -14.58
N SER A 156 -5.19 5.38 -15.34
CA SER A 156 -5.79 4.07 -15.59
C SER A 156 -4.81 3.15 -16.34
N PRO A 157 -4.72 1.85 -15.99
CA PRO A 157 -3.81 0.90 -16.63
C PRO A 157 -4.02 0.74 -18.15
N THR A 158 -5.19 1.12 -18.65
CA THR A 158 -5.57 1.05 -20.08
C THR A 158 -4.92 2.14 -20.92
N ILE A 159 -4.58 3.29 -20.32
CA ILE A 159 -3.99 4.45 -20.99
C ILE A 159 -2.46 4.48 -20.82
N LEU A 160 -1.94 3.66 -19.90
CA LEU A 160 -0.53 3.68 -19.54
C LEU A 160 0.37 3.16 -20.68
N ASN A 161 1.41 3.94 -21.01
CA ASN A 161 2.43 3.56 -22.00
C ASN A 161 3.06 2.20 -21.66
N ALA A 162 3.34 1.38 -22.69
CA ALA A 162 3.86 0.02 -22.54
C ALA A 162 5.10 -0.06 -21.63
N PHE A 163 6.00 0.93 -21.68
CA PHE A 163 7.15 1.03 -20.78
C PHE A 163 6.74 1.08 -19.30
N TYR A 164 5.87 2.03 -18.92
CA TYR A 164 5.42 2.18 -17.54
C TYR A 164 4.54 1.01 -17.09
N ARG A 165 3.78 0.42 -18.02
CA ARG A 165 2.94 -0.75 -17.76
C ARG A 165 3.74 -2.01 -17.45
N TYR A 166 4.79 -2.32 -18.22
CA TYR A 166 5.56 -3.55 -18.01
C TYR A 166 6.67 -3.40 -16.97
N VAL A 167 7.31 -2.22 -16.90
CA VAL A 167 8.48 -2.01 -16.03
C VAL A 167 8.07 -1.63 -14.61
N PHE A 168 7.07 -0.76 -14.45
CA PHE A 168 6.74 -0.18 -13.14
C PHE A 168 5.43 -0.71 -12.58
N HIS A 169 4.37 -0.80 -13.38
CA HIS A 169 3.03 -1.16 -12.88
C HIS A 169 2.94 -2.60 -12.33
N TYR A 170 3.64 -3.59 -12.90
CA TYR A 170 3.62 -4.95 -12.35
C TYR A 170 4.51 -5.14 -11.11
N TRP A 171 5.54 -4.30 -10.98
CA TRP A 171 6.47 -4.31 -9.84
C TRP A 171 5.98 -3.44 -8.68
N ASP A 172 5.03 -2.55 -8.95
CA ASP A 172 4.40 -1.69 -7.97
C ASP A 172 3.57 -2.49 -6.96
N TYR A 173 3.98 -2.45 -5.69
CA TYR A 173 3.24 -3.06 -4.60
C TYR A 173 1.96 -2.28 -4.25
N GLN A 174 1.97 -0.95 -4.39
CA GLN A 174 0.82 -0.07 -4.10
C GLN A 174 -0.34 -0.35 -5.05
N LYS A 175 -0.06 -0.81 -6.28
CA LYS A 175 -1.08 -1.27 -7.21
C LYS A 175 -1.91 -2.41 -6.62
N TYR A 176 -1.27 -3.48 -6.16
CA TYR A 176 -1.96 -4.66 -5.64
C TYR A 176 -2.73 -4.34 -4.36
N VAL A 177 -2.19 -3.47 -3.52
CA VAL A 177 -2.85 -2.95 -2.32
C VAL A 177 -4.12 -2.17 -2.70
N PHE A 178 -4.00 -1.22 -3.64
CA PHE A 178 -5.11 -0.39 -4.08
C PHE A 178 -6.22 -1.23 -4.74
N GLU A 179 -5.86 -2.15 -5.64
CA GLU A 179 -6.78 -3.09 -6.28
C GLU A 179 -7.49 -3.98 -5.25
N GLY A 180 -6.75 -4.53 -4.28
CA GLY A 180 -7.28 -5.35 -3.21
C GLY A 180 -8.25 -4.61 -2.30
N MET A 181 -7.93 -3.36 -1.95
CA MET A 181 -8.80 -2.51 -1.13
C MET A 181 -10.05 -2.02 -1.87
N MET A 182 -9.90 -1.62 -3.14
CA MET A 182 -11.03 -1.27 -4.00
C MET A 182 -12.01 -2.43 -4.08
N ARG A 183 -11.51 -3.64 -4.32
CA ARG A 183 -12.36 -4.81 -4.41
C ARG A 183 -13.04 -5.13 -3.07
N ASN A 184 -12.33 -5.05 -1.96
CA ASN A 184 -12.89 -5.28 -0.63
C ASN A 184 -14.07 -4.34 -0.31
N GLU A 185 -13.98 -3.07 -0.72
CA GLU A 185 -15.00 -2.07 -0.45
C GLU A 185 -16.17 -2.11 -1.44
N PHE A 186 -15.89 -2.25 -2.74
CA PHE A 186 -16.88 -2.12 -3.80
C PHE A 186 -17.52 -3.45 -4.24
N ALA A 187 -16.92 -4.62 -3.98
CA ALA A 187 -17.43 -5.89 -4.51
C ALA A 187 -18.85 -6.25 -4.03
N GLU A 188 -19.18 -5.98 -2.77
CA GLU A 188 -20.45 -6.38 -2.15
C GLU A 188 -21.33 -5.19 -1.76
N ARG A 189 -20.92 -3.95 -2.10
CA ARG A 189 -21.66 -2.74 -1.75
C ARG A 189 -22.50 -2.25 -2.93
N THR A 190 -23.73 -1.87 -2.63
CA THR A 190 -24.65 -1.22 -3.59
C THR A 190 -24.79 0.25 -3.23
N TYR A 191 -24.72 1.12 -4.23
CA TYR A 191 -24.86 2.57 -4.06
C TYR A 191 -26.17 3.05 -4.68
N THR A 192 -26.80 4.08 -4.10
CA THR A 192 -28.04 4.68 -4.63
C THR A 192 -27.71 5.81 -5.62
N CYS A 193 -28.46 5.88 -6.72
CA CYS A 193 -28.30 6.94 -7.75
C CYS A 193 -29.04 8.24 -7.41
N GLY A 194 -29.76 8.30 -6.28
CA GLY A 194 -30.54 9.46 -5.86
C GLY A 194 -31.79 9.72 -6.71
N ASP A 195 -32.49 10.82 -6.39
CA ASP A 195 -33.75 11.20 -7.04
C ASP A 195 -33.53 11.57 -8.52
N GLY A 196 -34.03 10.71 -9.42
CA GLY A 196 -33.92 10.87 -10.87
C GLY A 196 -33.26 9.71 -11.61
N CYS A 197 -32.81 8.66 -10.91
CA CYS A 197 -32.34 7.39 -11.51
C CYS A 197 -31.17 7.57 -12.53
N ARG A 198 -30.48 8.72 -12.48
CA ARG A 198 -29.32 9.03 -13.33
C ARG A 198 -28.06 8.49 -12.66
N CYS A 199 -27.69 7.27 -13.01
CA CYS A 199 -26.51 6.62 -12.48
C CYS A 199 -25.24 7.06 -13.25
N MET A 200 -24.19 7.44 -12.52
CA MET A 200 -22.89 7.81 -13.09
C MET A 200 -22.18 6.61 -13.77
N PHE A 201 -22.49 5.38 -13.32
CA PHE A 201 -21.99 4.14 -13.90
C PHE A 201 -23.17 3.31 -14.44
N GLN A 202 -23.04 2.77 -15.65
CA GLN A 202 -24.01 1.84 -16.20
C GLN A 202 -23.77 0.46 -15.59
N THR A 203 -24.71 0.00 -14.75
CA THR A 203 -24.63 -1.32 -14.09
C THR A 203 -25.94 -2.07 -14.32
N PRO A 204 -25.97 -3.42 -14.18
CA PRO A 204 -27.21 -4.19 -14.36
C PRO A 204 -28.35 -3.79 -13.40
N LEU A 205 -28.03 -3.12 -12.28
CA LEU A 205 -29.00 -2.59 -11.31
C LEU A 205 -29.44 -1.15 -11.61
N ALA A 206 -29.00 -0.55 -12.72
CA ALA A 206 -29.37 0.82 -13.09
C ALA A 206 -30.89 1.03 -13.24
N GLY A 207 -31.65 -0.03 -13.56
CA GLY A 207 -33.11 -0.02 -13.61
C GLY A 207 -33.80 0.14 -12.25
N GLU A 208 -33.11 -0.15 -11.14
CA GLU A 208 -33.60 0.02 -9.77
C GLU A 208 -33.08 1.31 -9.09
N CYS A 209 -32.50 2.23 -9.87
CA CYS A 209 -31.77 3.40 -9.37
C CYS A 209 -30.62 3.04 -8.42
N LYS A 210 -29.97 1.89 -8.63
CA LYS A 210 -28.83 1.41 -7.84
C LYS A 210 -27.61 1.15 -8.74
N ILE A 211 -26.42 1.36 -8.19
CA ILE A 211 -25.13 1.01 -8.78
C ILE A 211 -24.60 -0.19 -8.01
N ALA A 212 -24.44 -1.31 -8.70
CA ALA A 212 -23.64 -2.42 -8.19
C ALA A 212 -22.17 -1.98 -8.16
N GLY A 213 -21.49 -2.07 -7.02
CA GLY A 213 -20.08 -1.69 -6.94
C GLY A 213 -19.17 -2.54 -7.85
N GLN A 214 -19.64 -3.71 -8.31
CA GLN A 214 -18.98 -4.48 -9.37
C GLN A 214 -18.85 -3.71 -10.69
N GLY A 215 -19.83 -2.87 -11.06
CA GLY A 215 -19.71 -2.00 -12.25
C GLY A 215 -18.69 -0.87 -12.09
N VAL A 216 -18.41 -0.45 -10.85
CA VAL A 216 -17.29 0.46 -10.56
C VAL A 216 -15.98 -0.29 -10.78
N LEU A 217 -15.85 -1.51 -10.23
CA LEU A 217 -14.66 -2.36 -10.43
C LEU A 217 -14.40 -2.67 -11.91
N ASP A 218 -15.45 -2.93 -12.70
CA ASP A 218 -15.34 -3.17 -14.14
C ASP A 218 -14.84 -1.93 -14.89
N THR A 219 -15.23 -0.73 -14.47
CA THR A 219 -14.75 0.54 -15.05
C THR A 219 -13.26 0.76 -14.78
N TYR A 220 -12.77 0.29 -13.63
CA TYR A 220 -11.34 0.27 -13.30
C TYR A 220 -10.59 -0.95 -13.87
N GLY A 221 -11.28 -1.91 -14.49
CA GLY A 221 -10.70 -3.11 -15.10
C GLY A 221 -10.40 -4.25 -14.13
N TYR A 222 -11.02 -4.28 -12.96
CA TYR A 222 -10.81 -5.28 -11.90
C TYR A 222 -11.89 -6.38 -11.92
N THR A 223 -11.98 -7.12 -13.02
CA THR A 223 -13.08 -8.07 -13.29
C THR A 223 -12.92 -9.46 -12.65
N GLU A 224 -11.71 -9.90 -12.29
CA GLU A 224 -11.45 -11.26 -11.78
C GLU A 224 -10.97 -11.32 -10.32
N ASP A 225 -11.39 -12.37 -9.61
CA ASP A 225 -10.89 -12.68 -8.26
C ASP A 225 -9.51 -13.32 -8.31
N HIS A 226 -8.49 -12.51 -8.07
CA HIS A 226 -7.12 -12.98 -7.92
C HIS A 226 -6.54 -12.66 -6.54
N PHE A 227 -7.36 -12.69 -5.49
CA PHE A 227 -6.94 -12.31 -4.14
C PHE A 227 -5.67 -13.07 -3.69
N ALA A 228 -5.68 -14.40 -3.74
CA ALA A 228 -4.54 -15.22 -3.31
C ALA A 228 -3.29 -15.00 -4.19
N ARG A 229 -3.49 -14.79 -5.49
CA ARG A 229 -2.40 -14.51 -6.44
C ARG A 229 -1.76 -13.15 -6.16
N ASN A 230 -2.57 -12.12 -5.91
CA ASN A 230 -2.10 -10.77 -5.63
C ASN A 230 -1.34 -10.72 -4.28
N VAL A 231 -1.82 -11.42 -3.26
CA VAL A 231 -1.09 -11.61 -2.00
C VAL A 231 0.24 -12.33 -2.23
N GLY A 232 0.25 -13.41 -3.02
CA GLY A 232 1.47 -14.14 -3.36
C GLY A 232 2.50 -13.30 -4.11
N ILE A 233 2.06 -12.48 -5.06
CA ILE A 233 2.94 -11.53 -5.79
C ILE A 233 3.52 -10.49 -4.82
N MET A 234 2.72 -9.95 -3.91
CA MET A 234 3.23 -8.98 -2.94
C MET A 234 4.28 -9.57 -2.01
N LEU A 235 4.05 -10.79 -1.50
CA LEU A 235 5.05 -11.51 -0.71
C LEU A 235 6.33 -11.78 -1.52
N ALA A 236 6.21 -12.09 -2.81
CA ALA A 236 7.36 -12.26 -3.69
C ALA A 236 8.14 -10.95 -3.89
N ILE A 237 7.46 -9.81 -4.04
CA ILE A 237 8.09 -8.48 -4.14
C ILE A 237 8.83 -8.14 -2.84
N ILE A 238 8.19 -8.35 -1.69
CA ILE A 238 8.79 -8.13 -0.36
C ILE A 238 10.05 -8.98 -0.19
N ALA A 239 9.96 -10.28 -0.49
CA ALA A 239 11.08 -11.19 -0.45
C ALA A 239 12.19 -10.77 -1.42
N GLY A 240 11.82 -10.34 -2.64
CA GLY A 240 12.74 -9.83 -3.65
C GLY A 240 13.54 -8.62 -3.16
N TYR A 241 12.88 -7.63 -2.55
CA TYR A 241 13.56 -6.46 -1.97
C TYR A 241 14.50 -6.82 -0.83
N ARG A 242 14.06 -7.72 0.08
CA ARG A 242 14.90 -8.17 1.20
C ARG A 242 16.10 -8.99 0.73
N LEU A 243 15.92 -9.87 -0.26
CA LEU A 243 17.01 -10.65 -0.86
C LEU A 243 17.99 -9.74 -1.63
N ALA A 244 17.48 -8.74 -2.34
CA ALA A 244 18.33 -7.75 -3.00
C ALA A 244 19.14 -6.93 -1.97
N ALA A 245 18.50 -6.49 -0.89
CA ALA A 245 19.17 -5.77 0.19
C ALA A 245 20.26 -6.64 0.85
N TRP A 246 19.95 -7.92 1.08
CA TRP A 246 20.92 -8.89 1.58
C TRP A 246 22.11 -9.07 0.64
N ALA A 247 21.86 -9.25 -0.66
CA ALA A 247 22.92 -9.38 -1.66
C ALA A 247 23.81 -8.14 -1.71
N VAL A 248 23.22 -6.95 -1.64
CA VAL A 248 23.96 -5.68 -1.57
C VAL A 248 24.85 -5.62 -0.33
N LEU A 249 24.33 -5.95 0.85
CA LEU A 249 25.12 -5.94 2.09
C LEU A 249 26.23 -6.99 2.11
N LYS A 250 26.06 -8.11 1.41
CA LYS A 250 27.07 -9.17 1.30
C LYS A 250 28.15 -8.85 0.27
N LEU A 251 27.77 -8.26 -0.87
CA LEU A 251 28.68 -7.93 -1.97
C LEU A 251 29.46 -6.65 -1.71
N LYS A 252 28.89 -5.71 -0.95
CA LYS A 252 29.55 -4.46 -0.58
C LYS A 252 30.58 -4.75 0.50
N LYS A 253 31.77 -5.17 0.05
CA LYS A 253 32.99 -5.24 0.86
C LYS A 253 33.30 -3.83 1.34
N ASN A 254 33.08 -3.58 2.63
CA ASN A 254 33.66 -2.41 3.30
C ASN A 254 35.14 -2.67 3.54
#